data_AF-A0A822EAT9-F1
#
_entry.id   AF-A0A822EAT9-F1
#
_cell.length_a   1.000
_cell.length_b   1.000
_cell.length_c   1.000
_cell.angle_alpha   90.00
_cell.angle_beta   90.00
_cell.angle_gamma   90.00
#
_symmetry.space_group_name_H-M   'P 1'
#
loop_
_entity.id
_entity.type
_entity.pdbx_description
1 polymer ?
#
loop_
_entity_poly.entity_id
_entity_poly.type
_entity_poly.pdbx_seq_one_letter_code
_entity_poly.pdbx_strand_id
1 'polypeptide(L)'
;KPPLPVYRYRLARIYILYPISNLPKYAQPAFDGYKELNRIQSQMVKATLETDENILLCAPTGAGKTNVALLCILHEIGKHIMPDNTINTNEFKIIYIAPMKTLVEEIV
;
A
#
# COMPACT_ATOMS: atom_id res chain seq x y z
N LYS A 1 -3.76 -16.10 25.49
CA LYS A 1 -3.96 -15.56 24.13
C LYS A 1 -2.71 -15.91 23.32
N PRO A 2 -2.81 -16.60 22.18
CA PRO A 2 -1.63 -16.89 21.36
C PRO A 2 -1.02 -15.58 20.85
N PRO A 3 0.30 -15.53 20.59
CA PRO A 3 0.94 -14.35 20.00
C PRO A 3 0.37 -14.11 18.59
N LEU A 4 0.26 -12.84 18.20
CA LEU A 4 -0.06 -12.49 16.82
C LEU A 4 1.02 -13.06 15.90
N PRO A 5 0.65 -13.64 14.75
CA PRO A 5 1.64 -14.13 13.79
C PRO A 5 2.54 -12.97 13.34
N VAL A 6 3.86 -13.17 13.41
CA VAL A 6 4.86 -12.20 12.97
C VAL A 6 5.48 -12.71 11.68
N TYR A 7 5.04 -12.15 10.55
CA TYR A 7 5.63 -12.43 9.24
C TYR A 7 6.85 -11.54 9.01
N ARG A 8 8.02 -12.15 8.85
CA ARG A 8 9.28 -11.43 8.60
C ARG A 8 9.70 -11.54 7.14
N TYR A 9 9.41 -10.51 6.36
CA TYR A 9 9.87 -10.40 4.98
C TYR A 9 11.35 -10.01 4.96
N ARG A 10 12.21 -10.95 4.54
CA ARG A 10 13.63 -10.67 4.27
C ARG A 10 13.78 -10.33 2.79
N LEU A 11 14.55 -9.28 2.48
CA LEU A 11 14.86 -8.92 1.10
C LEU A 11 15.54 -10.11 0.40
N ALA A 12 14.88 -10.67 -0.62
CA ALA A 12 15.40 -11.79 -1.38
C ALA A 12 16.64 -11.35 -2.19
N ARG A 13 17.62 -12.23 -2.35
CA ARG A 13 18.87 -11.94 -3.10
C ARG A 13 18.61 -11.69 -4.58
N ILE A 14 17.57 -12.30 -5.15
CA ILE A 14 17.00 -12.02 -6.47
C ILE A 14 15.57 -11.56 -6.22
N TYR A 15 15.18 -10.42 -6.79
CA TYR A 15 13.84 -9.89 -6.67
C TYR A 15 13.32 -9.46 -8.03
N ILE A 16 12.08 -9.83 -8.32
CA ILE A 16 11.33 -9.36 -9.48
C ILE A 16 10.55 -8.14 -9.02
N LEU A 17 10.71 -7.02 -9.72
CA LEU A 17 9.94 -5.81 -9.46
C LEU A 17 8.50 -6.04 -9.91
N TYR A 18 7.55 -5.58 -9.10
CA TYR A 18 6.13 -5.79 -9.34
C TYR A 18 5.63 -4.76 -10.36
N PRO A 19 5.21 -5.16 -11.57
CA PRO A 19 4.75 -4.23 -12.59
C PRO A 19 3.46 -3.52 -12.16
N ILE A 20 3.33 -2.22 -12.45
CA ILE A 20 2.08 -1.49 -12.17
C ILE A 20 0.89 -2.09 -12.92
N SER A 21 1.13 -2.65 -14.12
CA SER A 21 0.11 -3.35 -14.90
C SER A 21 -0.54 -4.53 -14.17
N ASN A 22 0.13 -5.11 -13.17
CA ASN A 22 -0.35 -6.25 -12.41
C ASN A 22 -1.19 -5.84 -11.20
N LEU A 23 -1.17 -4.55 -10.80
CA LEU A 23 -2.04 -4.06 -9.73
C LEU A 23 -3.51 -4.16 -10.14
N PRO A 24 -4.45 -4.23 -9.18
CA PRO A 24 -5.87 -4.10 -9.47
C PRO A 24 -6.16 -2.84 -10.28
N LYS A 25 -7.10 -2.92 -11.24
CA LYS A 25 -7.37 -1.82 -12.18
C LYS A 25 -7.68 -0.49 -11.51
N TYR A 26 -8.36 -0.51 -10.37
CA TYR A 26 -8.68 0.67 -9.58
C TYR A 26 -7.45 1.31 -8.90
N ALA A 27 -6.39 0.54 -8.67
CA ALA A 27 -5.18 0.98 -7.99
C ALA A 27 -4.12 1.52 -8.97
N GLN A 28 -4.15 1.11 -10.24
CA GLN A 28 -3.18 1.53 -11.26
C GLN A 28 -3.07 3.06 -11.44
N PRO A 29 -4.17 3.85 -11.44
CA PRO A 29 -4.09 5.31 -11.60
C PRO A 29 -3.29 6.02 -10.52
N ALA A 30 -3.22 5.46 -9.30
CA ALA A 30 -2.43 6.03 -8.20
C ALA A 30 -0.91 5.96 -8.44
N PHE A 31 -0.48 5.22 -9.46
CA PHE A 31 0.92 5.04 -9.86
C PHE A 31 1.15 5.45 -11.32
N ASP A 32 0.37 6.40 -11.83
CA ASP A 32 0.59 6.93 -13.18
C ASP A 32 2.01 7.50 -13.34
N GLY A 33 2.61 7.27 -14.51
CA GLY A 33 4.03 7.56 -14.78
C GLY A 33 5.04 6.54 -14.25
N TYR A 34 4.62 5.55 -13.45
CA TYR A 34 5.49 4.47 -12.98
C TYR A 34 5.27 3.17 -13.78
N LYS A 35 6.37 2.47 -14.10
CA LYS A 35 6.30 1.15 -14.76
C LYS A 35 6.20 0.00 -13.78
N GLU A 36 6.88 0.13 -12.65
CA GLU A 36 7.02 -0.91 -11.63
C GLU A 36 7.17 -0.29 -10.24
N LEU A 37 6.74 -1.06 -9.23
CA LEU A 37 7.01 -0.75 -7.83
C LEU A 37 8.49 -0.98 -7.52
N ASN A 38 9.03 -0.23 -6.55
CA ASN A 38 10.40 -0.45 -6.10
C ASN A 38 10.55 -1.79 -5.35
N ARG A 39 11.77 -2.15 -4.98
CA ARG A 39 12.07 -3.44 -4.31
C ARG A 39 11.25 -3.68 -3.04
N ILE A 40 11.16 -2.69 -2.15
CA ILE A 40 10.46 -2.85 -0.86
C ILE A 40 8.95 -2.91 -1.11
N GLN A 41 8.42 -2.03 -1.94
CA GLN A 41 7.00 -2.00 -2.31
C GLN A 41 6.57 -3.32 -2.95
N SER A 42 7.35 -3.85 -3.89
CA SER A 42 7.08 -5.12 -4.58
C SER A 42 6.96 -6.30 -3.63
N GLN A 43 7.80 -6.36 -2.59
CA GLN A 43 7.70 -7.42 -1.57
C GLN A 43 6.49 -7.26 -0.67
N MET A 44 5.98 -6.04 -0.50
CA MET A 44 4.87 -5.74 0.39
C MET A 44 3.50 -5.93 -0.27
N VAL A 45 3.41 -5.99 -1.61
CA VAL A 45 2.13 -6.09 -2.36
C VAL A 45 1.17 -7.10 -1.74
N LYS A 46 1.63 -8.33 -1.49
CA LYS A 46 0.81 -9.40 -0.91
C LYS A 46 0.27 -9.02 0.47
N ALA A 47 1.11 -8.50 1.35
CA ALA A 47 0.73 -8.10 2.69
C ALA A 47 -0.17 -6.85 2.72
N THR A 48 -0.11 -6.00 1.68
CA THR A 48 -0.87 -4.74 1.64
C THR A 48 -2.19 -4.81 0.87
N LEU A 49 -2.27 -5.64 -0.18
CA LEU A 49 -3.43 -5.73 -1.10
C LEU A 49 -4.19 -7.06 -1.02
N GLU A 50 -3.62 -8.10 -0.41
CA GLU A 50 -4.25 -9.43 -0.36
C GLU A 50 -4.62 -9.84 1.07
N THR A 51 -4.24 -9.05 2.10
CA THR A 51 -4.51 -9.37 3.50
C THR A 51 -4.95 -8.13 4.29
N ASP A 52 -5.70 -8.37 5.37
CA ASP A 52 -6.16 -7.35 6.33
C ASP A 52 -5.33 -7.34 7.63
N GLU A 53 -4.11 -7.86 7.56
CA GLU A 53 -3.23 -7.96 8.72
C GLU A 53 -2.55 -6.62 9.02
N ASN A 54 -2.30 -6.37 10.31
CA ASN A 54 -1.55 -5.20 10.74
C ASN A 54 -0.09 -5.31 10.28
N ILE A 55 0.45 -4.22 9.71
CA ILE A 55 1.82 -4.18 9.17
C ILE A 55 2.71 -3.25 10.01
N LEU A 56 3.89 -3.73 10.37
CA LEU A 56 5.00 -2.92 10.86
C LEU A 56 6.13 -2.93 9.82
N LEU A 57 6.31 -1.83 9.08
CA LEU A 57 7.38 -1.69 8.08
C LEU A 57 8.56 -0.88 8.62
N CYS A 58 9.67 -1.55 8.89
CA CYS A 58 10.93 -0.93 9.25
C CYS A 58 11.85 -0.82 8.02
N ALA A 59 11.98 0.38 7.46
CA ALA A 59 12.82 0.66 6.28
C ALA A 59 13.45 2.06 6.35
N PRO A 60 14.61 2.31 5.73
CA PRO A 60 15.29 3.61 5.77
C PRO A 60 14.48 4.73 5.10
N THR A 61 14.85 5.99 5.34
CA THR A 61 14.26 7.15 4.64
C THR A 61 14.51 7.04 3.13
N GLY A 62 13.55 7.46 2.30
CA GLY A 62 13.62 7.32 0.84
C GLY A 62 13.32 5.91 0.30
N ALA A 63 13.10 4.92 1.17
CA ALA A 63 12.76 3.55 0.76
C ALA A 63 11.38 3.38 0.08
N GLY A 64 10.56 4.43 0.05
CA GLY A 64 9.22 4.39 -0.52
C GLY A 64 8.13 3.85 0.43
N LYS A 65 8.30 4.01 1.74
CA LYS A 65 7.31 3.63 2.77
C LYS A 65 5.93 4.27 2.54
N THR A 66 5.89 5.52 2.05
CA THR A 66 4.65 6.23 1.75
C THR A 66 3.79 5.49 0.72
N ASN A 67 4.40 4.96 -0.35
CA ASN A 67 3.68 4.17 -1.35
C ASN A 67 3.20 2.82 -0.79
N VAL A 68 3.90 2.25 0.21
CA VAL A 68 3.38 1.05 0.91
C VAL A 68 2.12 1.39 1.69
N ALA A 69 2.09 2.55 2.37
CA ALA A 69 0.87 3.03 3.01
C ALA A 69 -0.24 3.31 1.98
N LEU A 70 0.10 3.87 0.80
CA LEU A 70 -0.85 4.07 -0.29
C LEU A 70 -1.46 2.76 -0.79
N LEU A 71 -0.68 1.67 -0.89
CA LEU A 71 -1.21 0.35 -1.23
C LEU A 71 -2.26 -0.12 -0.20
N CYS A 72 -2.01 0.06 1.10
CA CYS A 72 -3.00 -0.25 2.14
C CYS A 72 -4.26 0.62 2.03
N ILE A 73 -4.10 1.91 1.71
CA ILE A 73 -5.23 2.82 1.49
C ILE A 73 -6.07 2.34 0.29
N LEU A 74 -5.42 1.97 -0.81
CA LEU A 74 -6.07 1.48 -2.02
C LEU A 74 -6.76 0.13 -1.79
N HIS A 75 -6.19 -0.75 -0.98
CA HIS A 75 -6.84 -2.00 -0.57
C HIS A 75 -8.19 -1.75 0.08
N GLU A 76 -8.23 -0.82 1.04
CA GLU A 76 -9.47 -0.48 1.73
C GLU A 76 -10.48 0.18 0.77
N ILE A 77 -10.04 1.13 -0.07
CA ILE A 77 -10.89 1.72 -1.12
C ILE A 77 -11.46 0.63 -2.03
N GLY A 78 -10.64 -0.37 -2.40
CA GLY A 78 -10.99 -1.48 -3.26
C GLY A 78 -12.15 -2.34 -2.75
N LYS A 79 -12.34 -2.42 -1.43
CA LYS A 79 -13.47 -3.14 -0.81
C LYS A 79 -14.81 -2.45 -0.99
N HIS A 80 -14.80 -1.15 -1.28
CA HIS A 80 -15.99 -0.28 -1.38
C HIS A 80 -16.23 0.21 -2.81
N ILE A 81 -15.71 -0.50 -3.81
CA ILE A 81 -15.99 -0.24 -5.23
C ILE A 81 -17.32 -0.90 -5.60
N MET A 82 -18.24 -0.09 -6.12
CA MET A 82 -19.54 -0.53 -6.59
C MET A 82 -19.46 -1.15 -8.00
N PRO A 83 -20.46 -1.94 -8.42
CA PRO A 83 -20.47 -2.57 -9.74
C PRO A 83 -20.37 -1.60 -10.93
N ASP A 84 -20.73 -0.33 -10.74
CA ASP A 84 -20.61 0.74 -11.74
C ASP A 84 -19.22 1.41 -11.75
N ASN A 85 -18.26 0.88 -11.00
CA ASN A 85 -16.90 1.40 -10.78
C ASN A 85 -16.83 2.71 -9.99
N THR A 86 -17.89 3.13 -9.31
CA THR A 86 -17.83 4.25 -8.37
C THR A 86 -17.45 3.78 -6.96
N ILE A 87 -16.94 4.69 -6.12
CA ILE A 87 -16.47 4.38 -4.76
C ILE A 87 -17.52 4.85 -3.74
N ASN A 88 -17.96 3.98 -2.84
CA ASN A 88 -18.87 4.36 -1.76
C ASN A 88 -18.11 5.02 -0.59
N THR A 89 -17.91 6.33 -0.66
CA THR A 89 -17.13 7.11 0.33
C THR A 89 -17.78 7.26 1.70
N ASN A 90 -19.02 6.79 1.86
CA ASN A 90 -19.76 6.85 3.12
C ASN A 90 -19.56 5.60 4.00
N GLU A 91 -19.07 4.49 3.44
CA GLU A 91 -18.90 3.23 4.16
C GLU A 91 -17.58 3.13 4.93
N PHE A 92 -16.58 3.94 4.59
CA PHE A 92 -15.25 3.86 5.19
C PHE A 92 -14.61 5.23 5.42
N LYS A 93 -13.64 5.25 6.33
CA LYS A 93 -12.72 6.37 6.58
C LYS A 93 -11.33 5.82 6.80
N ILE A 94 -10.32 6.54 6.31
CA ILE A 94 -8.91 6.18 6.49
C ILE A 94 -8.19 7.34 7.15
N ILE A 95 -7.41 7.05 8.19
CA ILE A 95 -6.69 8.05 8.96
C ILE A 95 -5.19 7.85 8.70
N TYR A 96 -4.56 8.84 8.07
CA TYR A 96 -3.12 8.88 7.87
C TYR A 96 -2.48 9.87 8.85
N ILE A 97 -1.64 9.37 9.76
CA ILE A 97 -0.97 10.18 10.79
C ILE A 97 0.49 10.38 10.39
N ALA A 98 0.87 11.64 10.16
CA ALA A 98 2.25 12.05 9.90
C ALA A 98 2.81 12.86 11.09
N PRO A 99 4.13 12.78 11.35
CA PRO A 99 4.75 13.44 12.50
C PRO A 99 4.90 14.96 12.34
N MET A 100 4.92 15.48 11.11
CA MET A 100 5.14 16.90 10.82
C MET A 100 4.02 17.44 9.92
N LYS A 101 3.61 18.68 10.18
CA LYS A 101 2.55 19.36 9.40
C LYS A 101 2.93 19.55 7.93
N THR A 102 4.18 19.89 7.64
CA THR A 102 4.69 20.06 6.27
C THR A 102 4.55 18.80 5.42
N LEU A 103 4.75 17.62 6.02
CA LEU A 103 4.58 16.34 5.32
C LEU A 103 3.11 16.04 5.01
N VAL A 104 2.17 16.56 5.81
CA VAL A 104 0.73 16.45 5.52
C VAL A 104 0.38 17.34 4.33
N GLU A 105 0.89 18.56 4.29
CA GLU A 105 0.64 19.52 3.22
C GLU A 105 1.22 19.09 1.86
N GLU A 106 2.26 18.25 1.84
CA GLU A 106 2.79 17.64 0.62
C GLU A 106 1.93 16.49 0.08
N ILE A 107 1.04 15.92 0.91
CA ILE A 107 0.21 14.75 0.58
C ILE A 107 -1.25 15.14 0.27
N VAL A 108 -1.72 16.31 0.77
CA VAL A 108 -3.10 16.82 0.63
C VAL A 108 -3.29 17.66 -0.62
#